data_AF-A0A937L009-F1
#
_entry.id   AF-A0A937L009-F1
#
_cell.length_a   1.000
_cell.length_b   1.000
_cell.length_c   1.000
_cell.angle_alpha   90.00
_cell.angle_beta   90.00
_cell.angle_gamma   90.00
#
_symmetry.space_group_name_H-M   'P 1'
#
loop_
_entity.id
_entity.type
_entity.pdbx_description
1 polymer ?
#
loop_
_entity_poly.entity_id
_entity_poly.type
_entity_poly.pdbx_seq_one_letter_code
_entity_poly.pdbx_strand_id
1 'polypeptide(L)'
;MEKPPIIEFPCAYPIKVIGAASIEFRQTVIGVLKAFDSRLKDEDIVFQTSAKGNYESIKVTLWALSEKMLAELFGALKTIPGLKMVL
;
A
#
# COMPACT_ATOMS: atom_id res chain seq x y z
N MET A 1 -31.84 -14.67 2.77
CA MET A 1 -31.07 -13.46 3.12
C MET A 1 -29.62 -13.90 3.29
N GLU A 2 -28.85 -13.90 2.21
CA GLU A 2 -27.43 -14.20 2.28
C GLU A 2 -26.74 -13.02 2.95
N LYS A 3 -26.36 -13.20 4.22
CA LYS A 3 -25.45 -12.28 4.90
C LYS A 3 -24.14 -12.34 4.11
N PRO A 4 -23.71 -11.23 3.46
CA PRO A 4 -22.37 -11.21 2.89
C PRO A 4 -21.40 -11.54 4.03
N PRO A 5 -20.37 -12.37 3.78
CA PRO A 5 -19.39 -12.69 4.80
C PRO A 5 -18.91 -11.38 5.39
N ILE A 6 -19.15 -11.20 6.70
CA ILE A 6 -18.67 -10.04 7.42
C ILE A 6 -17.16 -10.25 7.42
N ILE A 7 -16.45 -9.59 6.51
CA ILE A 7 -15.00 -9.50 6.62
C ILE A 7 -14.79 -8.81 7.97
N GLU A 8 -14.35 -9.59 8.95
CA GLU A 8 -14.13 -9.09 10.31
C GLU A 8 -12.89 -8.21 10.27
N PHE A 9 -13.14 -6.93 10.11
CA PHE A 9 -12.14 -5.91 10.35
C PHE A 9 -12.00 -5.70 11.87
N PRO A 10 -10.77 -5.53 12.37
CA PRO A 10 -9.60 -5.20 11.58
C PRO A 10 -8.70 -6.40 11.25
N CYS A 11 -8.14 -6.42 10.04
CA CYS A 11 -7.26 -7.49 9.55
C CYS A 11 -5.96 -6.91 8.97
N ALA A 12 -4.85 -7.63 9.16
CA ALA A 12 -3.58 -7.29 8.53
C ALA A 12 -3.61 -7.65 7.04
N TYR A 13 -3.60 -6.65 6.17
CA TYR A 13 -3.64 -6.81 4.73
C TYR A 13 -2.29 -6.43 4.11
N PRO A 14 -1.51 -7.39 3.57
CA PRO A 14 -0.26 -7.10 2.89
C PRO A 14 -0.55 -6.52 1.51
N ILE A 15 -0.12 -5.29 1.27
CA ILE A 15 -0.18 -4.61 -0.01
C ILE A 15 1.20 -4.59 -0.64
N LYS A 16 1.28 -4.92 -1.92
CA LYS A 16 2.49 -4.81 -2.73
C LYS A 16 2.28 -3.74 -3.80
N VAL A 17 3.02 -2.66 -3.67
CA VAL A 17 3.06 -1.54 -4.62
C VAL A 17 4.30 -1.69 -5.49
N ILE A 18 4.14 -1.72 -6.80
CA ILE A 18 5.25 -1.76 -7.76
C ILE A 18 5.22 -0.45 -8.53
N GLY A 19 6.34 0.26 -8.56
CA GLY A 19 6.43 1.56 -9.21
C GLY A 19 7.84 1.94 -9.61
N ALA A 20 8.00 3.21 -10.01
CA ALA A 20 9.29 3.79 -10.35
C ALA A 20 10.24 3.76 -9.13
N ALA A 21 11.50 3.42 -9.36
CA ALA A 21 12.53 3.37 -8.32
C ALA A 21 13.02 4.77 -7.91
N SER A 22 12.15 5.58 -7.34
CA SER A 22 12.43 6.99 -6.99
C SER A 22 12.16 7.27 -5.51
N ILE A 23 13.00 8.11 -4.91
CA ILE A 23 12.85 8.54 -3.51
C ILE A 23 11.52 9.27 -3.30
N GLU A 24 11.13 10.13 -4.25
CA GLU A 24 9.83 10.83 -4.23
C GLU A 24 8.66 9.85 -4.23
N PHE A 25 8.75 8.77 -5.02
CA PHE A 25 7.73 7.72 -5.06
C PHE A 25 7.61 7.04 -3.70
N ARG A 26 8.73 6.65 -3.08
CA ARG A 26 8.75 6.08 -1.72
C ARG A 26 8.13 7.02 -0.70
N GLN A 27 8.56 8.28 -0.65
CA GLN A 27 8.04 9.25 0.30
C GLN A 27 6.55 9.50 0.11
N THR A 28 6.07 9.54 -1.13
CA THR A 28 4.64 9.69 -1.43
C THR A 28 3.85 8.48 -0.95
N VAL A 29 4.30 7.26 -1.26
CA VAL A 29 3.66 6.01 -0.82
C VAL A 29 3.64 5.95 0.71
N ILE A 30 4.77 6.18 1.37
CA ILE A 30 4.86 6.20 2.85
C ILE A 30 3.92 7.25 3.44
N GLY A 31 3.87 8.46 2.85
CA GLY A 31 3.01 9.54 3.32
C GLY A 31 1.52 9.17 3.25
N VAL A 32 1.09 8.58 2.13
CA VAL A 32 -0.27 8.06 1.99
C VAL A 32 -0.52 6.97 3.01
N LEU A 33 0.35 5.98 3.11
CA LEU A 33 0.20 4.85 4.05
C LEU A 33 0.11 5.33 5.51
N LYS A 34 0.97 6.27 5.93
CA LYS A 34 0.95 6.87 7.28
C LYS A 34 -0.29 7.71 7.54
N ALA A 35 -0.91 8.28 6.51
CA ALA A 35 -2.18 9.00 6.66
C ALA A 35 -3.35 8.05 6.98
N PHE A 36 -3.31 6.82 6.48
CA PHE A 36 -4.29 5.78 6.78
C PHE A 36 -3.96 5.01 8.07
N ASP A 37 -2.69 4.70 8.28
CA ASP A 37 -2.20 3.97 9.45
C ASP A 37 -1.00 4.72 10.05
N SER A 38 -1.28 5.56 11.04
CA SER A 38 -0.26 6.35 11.74
C SER A 38 0.68 5.48 12.60
N ARG A 39 0.36 4.19 12.80
CA ARG A 39 1.21 3.24 13.51
C ARG A 39 2.19 2.54 12.57
N LEU A 40 1.96 2.64 11.26
CA LEU A 40 2.84 2.08 10.27
C LEU A 40 4.23 2.73 10.37
N LYS A 41 5.24 1.90 10.59
CA LYS A 41 6.64 2.32 10.62
C LYS A 41 7.28 2.04 9.27
N ASP A 42 8.30 2.82 8.96
CA ASP A 42 9.12 2.64 7.76
C ASP A 42 9.82 1.25 7.75
N GLU A 43 10.01 0.65 8.93
CA GLU A 43 10.55 -0.70 9.11
C GLU A 43 9.60 -1.82 8.64
N ASP A 44 8.28 -1.60 8.71
CA ASP A 44 7.27 -2.53 8.19
C ASP A 44 7.16 -2.45 6.66
N ILE A 45 7.87 -1.49 6.05
CA ILE A 45 7.87 -1.25 4.61
C ILE A 45 9.14 -1.84 4.00
N VAL A 46 8.96 -2.92 3.25
CA VAL A 46 10.06 -3.63 2.59
C VAL A 46 10.17 -3.16 1.14
N PHE A 47 11.23 -2.42 0.85
CA PHE A 47 11.58 -1.98 -0.50
C PHE A 47 12.47 -3.02 -1.17
N GLN A 48 12.09 -3.46 -2.36
CA GLN A 48 12.88 -4.34 -3.21
C GLN A 48 13.11 -3.67 -4.55
N THR A 49 14.35 -3.25 -4.80
CA THR A 49 14.76 -2.76 -6.12
C THR A 49 14.79 -3.91 -7.12
N SER A 50 14.22 -3.69 -8.30
CA SER A 50 14.28 -4.64 -9.40
C SER A 50 15.72 -4.76 -9.93
N ALA A 51 16.06 -5.90 -10.52
CA ALA A 51 17.40 -6.19 -11.04
C ALA A 51 17.92 -5.16 -12.06
N LYS A 52 17.02 -4.45 -12.75
CA LYS A 52 17.37 -3.39 -13.72
C LYS A 52 17.44 -1.98 -13.11
N GLY A 53 17.09 -1.79 -11.83
CA GLY A 53 17.11 -0.49 -11.15
C GLY A 53 16.03 0.51 -11.60
N ASN A 54 15.25 0.23 -12.65
CA ASN A 54 14.19 1.14 -13.14
C ASN A 54 12.92 1.12 -12.28
N TYR A 55 12.67 0.01 -11.58
CA TYR A 55 11.45 -0.21 -10.81
C TYR A 55 11.77 -0.76 -9.43
N GLU A 56 10.89 -0.48 -8.48
CA GLU A 56 10.94 -1.04 -7.14
C GLU A 56 9.58 -1.61 -6.73
N SER A 57 9.64 -2.65 -5.91
CA SER A 57 8.48 -3.28 -5.29
C SER A 57 8.51 -2.97 -3.81
N ILE A 58 7.50 -2.26 -3.34
CA ILE A 58 7.29 -1.90 -1.96
C ILE A 58 6.24 -2.87 -1.40
N LYS A 59 6.61 -3.68 -0.41
CA LYS A 59 5.66 -4.47 0.35
C LYS A 59 5.41 -3.78 1.68
N VAL A 60 4.15 -3.63 2.03
CA VAL A 60 3.73 -3.05 3.31
C VAL A 60 2.57 -3.88 3.85
N THR A 61 2.55 -4.11 5.15
CA THR A 61 1.40 -4.73 5.82
C THR A 61 0.61 -3.64 6.52
N LEU A 62 -0.64 -3.42 6.10
CA LEU A 62 -1.51 -2.39 6.68
C LEU A 62 -2.62 -3.01 7.50
N TRP A 63 -3.04 -2.29 8.53
CA TRP A 63 -4.21 -2.67 9.32
C TRP A 63 -5.48 -2.21 8.60
N ALA A 64 -6.08 -3.09 7.79
CA ALA A 64 -7.34 -2.80 7.15
C ALA A 64 -8.44 -2.71 8.21
N LEU A 65 -9.06 -1.54 8.35
CA LEU A 65 -10.22 -1.33 9.24
C LEU A 65 -11.56 -1.48 8.53
N SER A 66 -11.57 -1.37 7.19
CA SER A 66 -12.75 -1.60 6.35
C SER A 66 -12.37 -1.74 4.87
N GLU A 67 -13.24 -2.35 4.07
CA GLU A 67 -13.10 -2.39 2.61
C GLU A 67 -13.04 -0.98 2.00
N LYS A 68 -13.78 -0.04 2.59
CA LYS A 68 -13.78 1.37 2.15
C LYS A 68 -12.41 2.01 2.36
N MET A 69 -11.79 1.80 3.52
CA MET A 69 -10.43 2.29 3.80
C MET A 69 -9.42 1.73 2.80
N LEU A 70 -9.51 0.44 2.47
CA LEU A 70 -8.68 -0.17 1.44
C LEU A 70 -8.95 0.47 0.08
N ALA A 71 -10.21 0.60 -0.35
CA ALA A 71 -10.55 1.21 -1.64
C ALA A 71 -10.02 2.65 -1.76
N GLU A 72 -10.14 3.46 -0.71
CA GLU A 72 -9.60 4.82 -0.67
C GLU A 72 -8.07 4.83 -0.74
N LEU A 73 -7.41 3.93 -0.02
CA LEU A 73 -5.96 3.77 -0.08
C LEU A 73 -5.48 3.33 -1.47
N PHE A 74 -6.09 2.31 -2.05
CA PHE A 74 -5.78 1.84 -3.41
C PHE A 74 -6.02 2.95 -4.44
N GLY A 75 -7.06 3.76 -4.25
CA GLY A 75 -7.32 4.97 -5.04
C GLY A 75 -6.19 5.98 -4.91
N ALA A 76 -5.80 6.34 -3.68
CA ALA A 76 -4.71 7.27 -3.42
C ALA A 76 -3.38 6.77 -4.00
N LEU A 77 -3.04 5.49 -3.82
CA LEU A 77 -1.85 4.87 -4.40
C LEU A 77 -1.87 4.93 -5.93
N LYS A 78 -3.04 4.72 -6.56
CA LYS A 78 -3.21 4.84 -8.02
C LYS A 78 -3.00 6.25 -8.57
N THR A 79 -3.19 7.28 -7.75
CA THR A 79 -2.91 8.66 -8.17
C THR A 79 -1.42 9.00 -8.17
N ILE A 80 -0.58 8.15 -7.56
CA ILE A 80 0.85 8.41 -7.45
C ILE A 80 1.51 8.29 -8.83
N PRO A 81 2.17 9.35 -9.32
CA PRO A 81 2.88 9.30 -10.58
C PRO A 81 4.03 8.28 -10.49
N GLY A 82 4.05 7.33 -11.42
CA GLY A 82 5.04 6.25 -11.43
C GLY A 82 4.58 4.95 -10.80
N LEU A 83 3.35 4.86 -10.27
CA LEU A 83 2.74 3.57 -9.95
C LEU A 83 2.62 2.73 -11.23
N LYS A 84 3.09 1.48 -11.17
CA LYS A 84 2.90 0.50 -12.23
C LYS A 84 1.83 -0.53 -11.88
N MET A 85 1.84 -1.02 -10.65
CA MET A 85 0.93 -2.08 -10.23
C MET A 85 0.74 -2.04 -8.72
N VAL A 86 -0.44 -2.41 -8.25
CA VAL A 86 -0.71 -2.65 -6.83
C VAL A 86 -1.44 -3.97 -6.70
N LEU A 87 -1.01 -4.80 -5.75
CA LEU A 87 -1.46 -6.17 -5.48
C LEU A 87 -1.78 -6.35 -4.00
#